data_AF-A0A699XJA0-F1
#
_entry.id   AF-A0A699XJA0-F1
#
_cell.length_a   1.000
_cell.length_b   1.000
_cell.length_c   1.000
_cell.angle_alpha   90.00
_cell.angle_beta   90.00
_cell.angle_gamma   90.00
#
_symmetry.space_group_name_H-M   'P 1'
#
loop_
_entity.id
_entity.type
_entity.pdbx_description
1 polymer ?
#
loop_
_entity_poly.entity_id
_entity_poly.type
_entity_poly.pdbx_seq_one_letter_code
_entity_poly.pdbx_strand_id
1 'polypeptide(L)'
;AAMPIEEVAKDPQALKMGGRLFATNCSVCHGSDAKGAYGFPNLTDADWRWGGEPQTIKTTIMGGRHAVMPAWGEVILDQGV
;
A
#
# COMPACT_ATOMS: atom_id res chain seq x y z
N ALA A 1 -10.58 -22.75 10.95
CA ALA A 1 -9.63 -22.12 10.00
C ALA A 1 -10.01 -20.65 9.87
N ALA A 2 -9.05 -19.75 9.65
CA ALA A 2 -9.36 -18.36 9.34
C ALA A 2 -10.02 -18.28 7.95
N MET A 3 -10.98 -17.37 7.79
CA MET A 3 -11.66 -17.11 6.51
C MET A 3 -10.65 -16.63 5.45
N PRO A 4 -10.77 -17.05 4.17
CA PRO A 4 -9.95 -16.54 3.06
C PRO A 4 -10.01 -15.01 2.93
N ILE A 5 -8.91 -14.36 2.52
CA ILE A 5 -8.82 -12.89 2.48
C ILE A 5 -9.85 -12.30 1.50
N GLU A 6 -10.08 -13.00 0.40
CA GLU A 6 -11.04 -12.65 -0.65
C GLU A 6 -12.48 -12.67 -0.14
N GLU A 7 -12.78 -13.54 0.83
CA GLU A 7 -14.08 -13.60 1.50
C GLU A 7 -14.20 -12.51 2.57
N VAL A 8 -13.13 -12.26 3.33
CA VAL A 8 -13.04 -11.14 4.28
C VAL A 8 -13.30 -9.80 3.59
N ALA A 9 -12.75 -9.60 2.39
CA ALA A 9 -12.95 -8.38 1.62
C ALA A 9 -14.40 -8.13 1.17
N LYS A 10 -15.25 -9.18 1.17
CA LYS A 10 -16.66 -9.09 0.78
C LYS A 10 -17.61 -8.99 1.97
N ASP A 11 -17.13 -9.27 3.19
CA ASP A 11 -17.94 -9.22 4.41
C ASP A 11 -18.11 -7.76 4.91
N PRO A 12 -19.35 -7.23 4.98
CA PRO A 12 -19.62 -5.87 5.44
C PRO A 12 -19.14 -5.58 6.88
N GLN A 13 -19.18 -6.57 7.78
CA GLN A 13 -18.70 -6.40 9.15
C GLN A 13 -17.18 -6.31 9.18
N ALA A 14 -16.50 -7.14 8.39
CA ALA A 14 -15.06 -7.09 8.24
C ALA A 14 -14.61 -5.75 7.61
N LEU A 15 -15.30 -5.25 6.58
CA LEU A 15 -15.03 -3.95 5.98
C LEU A 15 -15.18 -2.79 6.99
N LYS A 16 -16.22 -2.82 7.83
CA LYS A 16 -16.40 -1.81 8.89
C LYS A 16 -15.31 -1.87 9.96
N MET A 17 -14.79 -3.07 10.26
CA MET A 17 -13.64 -3.22 11.15
C MET A 17 -12.35 -2.72 10.48
N GLY A 18 -12.10 -3.14 9.24
CA GLY A 18 -10.95 -2.73 8.44
C GLY A 18 -10.86 -1.22 8.28
N GLY A 19 -11.98 -0.53 8.01
CA GLY A 19 -12.02 0.93 7.93
C GLY A 19 -11.62 1.62 9.23
N ARG A 20 -12.02 1.09 10.40
CA ARG A 20 -11.59 1.62 11.71
C ARG A 20 -10.09 1.40 11.94
N LEU A 21 -9.57 0.22 11.62
CA LEU A 21 -8.14 -0.07 11.74
C LEU A 21 -7.31 0.82 10.80
N PHE A 22 -7.79 1.04 9.57
CA PHE A 22 -7.15 1.93 8.62
C PHE A 22 -7.11 3.37 9.13
N ALA A 23 -8.24 3.87 9.65
CA ALA A 23 -8.32 5.22 10.20
C ALA A 23 -7.32 5.44 11.35
N THR A 24 -7.15 4.46 12.23
CA THR A 24 -6.23 4.58 13.38
C THR A 24 -4.77 4.42 13.00
N ASN A 25 -4.44 3.48 12.11
CA ASN A 25 -3.04 3.03 11.94
C ASN A 25 -2.42 3.41 10.59
N CYS A 26 -3.22 3.67 9.56
CA CYS A 26 -2.75 3.81 8.18
C CYS A 26 -2.97 5.22 7.61
N SER A 27 -4.05 5.87 8.05
CA SER A 27 -4.49 7.18 7.52
C SER A 27 -3.46 8.30 7.70
N VAL A 28 -2.60 8.19 8.73
CA VAL A 28 -1.54 9.17 9.00
C VAL A 28 -0.56 9.34 7.84
N CYS A 29 -0.33 8.26 7.07
CA CYS A 29 0.56 8.27 5.91
C CYS A 29 -0.21 8.22 4.58
N HIS A 30 -1.25 7.38 4.51
CA HIS A 30 -2.00 7.14 3.28
C HIS A 30 -3.22 8.05 3.10
N GLY A 31 -3.43 9.04 3.99
CA GLY A 31 -4.57 9.93 3.94
C GLY A 31 -5.85 9.31 4.49
N SER A 32 -6.80 10.16 4.90
CA SER A 32 -8.09 9.72 5.45
C SER A 32 -8.98 9.04 4.40
N ASP A 33 -8.80 9.38 3.12
CA ASP A 33 -9.49 8.79 1.98
C ASP A 33 -8.65 7.72 1.26
N ALA A 34 -7.52 7.31 1.86
CA ALA A 34 -6.56 6.34 1.33
C ALA A 34 -5.87 6.74 0.01
N LYS A 35 -5.95 8.01 -0.40
CA LYS A 35 -5.36 8.50 -1.66
C LYS A 35 -3.89 8.90 -1.59
N GLY A 36 -3.27 8.73 -0.43
CA GLY A 36 -1.85 9.01 -0.24
C GLY A 36 -1.54 10.49 -0.11
N ALA A 37 -0.24 10.78 -0.19
CA ALA A 37 0.35 12.11 -0.13
C ALA A 37 1.72 12.07 -0.83
N TYR A 38 2.45 13.18 -0.87
CA TYR A 38 3.83 13.15 -1.37
C TYR A 38 4.67 12.10 -0.60
N GLY A 39 5.25 11.15 -1.34
CA GLY A 39 6.03 10.04 -0.78
C GLY A 39 5.21 8.83 -0.32
N PHE A 40 3.88 8.92 -0.25
CA PHE A 40 3.00 7.84 0.22
C PHE A 40 1.99 7.44 -0.87
N PRO A 41 1.96 6.16 -1.30
CA PRO A 41 1.09 5.70 -2.38
C PRO A 41 -0.41 5.91 -2.11
N ASN A 42 -1.16 6.13 -3.19
CA ASN A 42 -2.60 5.93 -3.24
C ASN A 42 -2.90 4.42 -3.16
N LEU A 43 -3.85 4.02 -2.30
CA LEU A 43 -4.25 2.63 -2.11
C LEU A 43 -5.63 2.31 -2.71
N THR A 44 -6.23 3.28 -3.42
CA THR A 44 -7.58 3.17 -4.01
C THR A 44 -7.59 3.00 -5.52
N ASP A 45 -6.44 3.17 -6.17
CA ASP A 45 -6.30 3.00 -7.62
C ASP A 45 -5.86 1.58 -8.00
N ALA A 46 -5.54 1.40 -9.28
CA ALA A 46 -5.10 0.13 -9.84
C ALA A 46 -3.56 -0.03 -9.84
N ASP A 47 -2.80 0.96 -9.35
CA ASP A 47 -1.34 1.03 -9.51
C ASP A 47 -0.60 0.50 -8.28
N TRP A 48 -0.27 -0.79 -8.29
CA TRP A 48 0.38 -1.47 -7.17
C TRP A 48 1.89 -1.66 -7.38
N ARG A 49 2.71 -0.90 -6.65
CA ARG A 49 4.19 -0.97 -6.72
C ARG A 49 4.77 -2.36 -6.42
N TRP A 50 4.11 -3.12 -5.54
CA TRP A 50 4.57 -4.43 -5.09
C TRP A 50 3.61 -5.57 -5.47
N GLY A 51 2.54 -5.29 -6.23
CA GLY A 51 1.46 -6.21 -6.59
C GLY A 51 0.19 -6.04 -5.74
N GLY A 52 -0.97 -6.07 -6.39
CA GLY A 52 -2.29 -5.85 -5.79
C GLY A 52 -3.05 -7.10 -5.38
N GLU A 53 -2.45 -8.28 -5.52
CA GLU A 53 -3.06 -9.54 -5.08
C GLU A 53 -3.20 -9.58 -3.55
N PRO A 54 -4.30 -10.14 -3.00
CA PRO A 54 -4.60 -10.08 -1.55
C PRO A 54 -3.46 -10.60 -0.67
N GLN A 55 -2.83 -11.69 -1.09
CA GLN A 55 -1.73 -12.28 -0.35
C GLN A 55 -0.48 -11.37 -0.35
N THR A 56 -0.23 -10.67 -1.45
CA THR A 56 0.89 -9.72 -1.61
C THR A 56 0.70 -8.47 -0.77
N ILE A 57 -0.54 -7.96 -0.70
CA ILE A 57 -0.93 -6.86 0.19
C ILE A 57 -0.72 -7.26 1.64
N LYS A 58 -1.18 -8.46 2.05
CA LYS A 58 -0.96 -8.98 3.39
C LYS A 58 0.52 -9.07 3.74
N THR A 59 1.36 -9.59 2.84
CA THR A 59 2.81 -9.62 3.05
C THR A 59 3.39 -8.23 3.24
N THR A 60 2.93 -7.24 2.47
CA THR A 60 3.36 -5.83 2.59
C THR A 60 2.97 -5.23 3.94
N ILE A 61 1.75 -5.44 4.42
CA ILE A 61 1.29 -4.93 5.72
C ILE A 61 2.04 -5.60 6.88
N MET A 62 2.26 -6.92 6.80
CA MET A 62 2.87 -7.69 7.89
C MET A 62 4.40 -7.54 7.95
N GLY A 63 5.06 -7.43 6.79
CA GLY A 63 6.51 -7.39 6.68
C GLY A 63 7.10 -6.01 6.42
N GLY A 64 6.27 -5.01 6.13
CA GLY A 64 6.72 -3.71 5.64
C GLY A 64 7.37 -3.78 4.25
N ARG A 65 7.72 -2.62 3.70
CA ARG A 65 8.44 -2.47 2.43
C ARG A 65 9.38 -1.29 2.49
N HIS A 66 10.58 -1.44 1.94
CA HIS A 66 11.50 -0.35 1.65
C HIS A 66 11.89 -0.40 0.17
N ALA A 67 11.52 0.63 -0.58
CA ALA A 67 11.95 0.79 -1.96
C ALA A 67 13.37 1.36 -1.99
N VAL A 68 14.14 0.97 -3.00
CA VAL A 68 15.48 1.54 -3.26
C VAL A 68 15.48 2.06 -4.69
N MET A 69 15.55 3.38 -4.84
CA MET A 69 15.82 4.04 -6.11
C MET A 69 17.24 4.62 -6.02
N PRO A 70 18.25 4.01 -6.65
CA PRO A 70 19.60 4.53 -6.62
C PRO A 70 19.67 5.87 -7.36
N ALA A 71 20.60 6.74 -6.93
CA ALA A 71 20.92 7.95 -7.66
C ALA A 71 21.69 7.60 -8.94
N TRP A 72 21.19 8.04 -10.08
CA TRP A 72 21.79 7.74 -11.39
C TRP A 72 22.67 8.85 -11.96
N GLY A 73 22.73 10.03 -11.34
CA GLY A 73 23.42 11.20 -11.89
C GLY A 73 24.87 10.95 -12.30
N GLU A 74 25.67 10.30 -11.44
CA GLU A 74 27.06 9.95 -11.76
C GLU A 74 27.18 8.85 -12.84
N VAL A 75 26.13 8.05 -13.05
CA VAL A 75 26.12 6.92 -13.98
C VAL A 75 25.76 7.38 -15.40
N ILE A 76 24.77 8.28 -15.51
CA ILE A 76 24.25 8.74 -16.81
C ILE A 76 24.68 10.16 -17.17
N LEU A 77 25.34 10.87 -16.24
CA LEU A 77 25.76 12.27 -16.32
C LEU A 77 24.56 13.24 -16.49
N ASP A 78 24.81 14.54 -16.37
CA ASP A 78 23.76 15.58 -16.44
C ASP A 78 22.93 15.57 -17.73
N GLN A 79 23.46 15.00 -18.82
CA GLN A 79 22.75 14.91 -20.10
C GLN A 79 21.70 13.80 -20.13
N GLY A 80 21.78 12.85 -19.20
CA GLY A 80 20.89 11.68 -19.12
C GLY A 80 19.86 11.73 -17.99
N VAL A 81 19.99 12.67 -17.03
CA VAL A 81 19.05 12.90 -15.91
C VAL A 81 17.88 13.75 -16.36
#